data_AF-A0A661IPS8-F1
#
_entry.id   AF-A0A661IPS8-F1
#
_cell.length_a   1.000
_cell.length_b   1.000
_cell.length_c   1.000
_cell.angle_alpha   90.00
_cell.angle_beta   90.00
_cell.angle_gamma   90.00
#
_symmetry.space_group_name_H-M   'P 1'
#
loop_
_entity.id
_entity.type
_entity.pdbx_description
1 polymer ?
#
loop_
_entity_poly.entity_id
_entity_poly.type
_entity_poly.pdbx_seq_one_letter_code
_entity_poly.pdbx_strand_id
1 'polypeptide(L)'
;RLYVNYFQPSVKLLEKVREGSKVKKRYDDPKTPYERVLECADLDEEVKRRLKQEYEGLNPAELRRRLLKLQEKLIELATASRRKIHALG
;
A
#
# COMPACT_ATOMS: atom_id res chain seq x y z
N ARG A 1 -4.59 4.66 2.58
CA ARG A 1 -4.69 4.43 1.12
C ARG A 1 -3.68 5.29 0.34
N LEU A 2 -3.72 6.62 0.47
CA LEU A 2 -2.81 7.53 -0.24
C LEU A 2 -1.32 7.19 -0.07
N TYR A 3 -0.85 7.01 1.17
CA TYR A 3 0.55 6.68 1.44
C TYR A 3 1.04 5.44 0.67
N VAL A 4 0.23 4.37 0.65
CA VAL A 4 0.60 3.11 -0.01
C VAL A 4 0.56 3.26 -1.52
N ASN A 5 -0.47 3.91 -2.07
CA ASN A 5 -0.66 4.01 -3.52
C ASN A 5 0.37 4.91 -4.20
N TYR A 6 0.77 6.00 -3.54
CA TYR A 6 1.63 7.02 -4.12
C TYR A 6 3.10 6.87 -3.72
N PHE A 7 3.41 6.23 -2.58
CA PHE A 7 4.77 6.24 -2.02
C PHE A 7 5.32 4.87 -1.63
N GLN A 8 4.55 3.78 -1.73
CA GLN A 8 5.07 2.44 -1.48
C GLN A 8 5.21 1.66 -2.79
N PRO A 9 6.44 1.23 -3.16
CA PRO A 9 6.60 0.33 -4.27
C PRO A 9 5.98 -1.03 -3.94
N SER A 10 5.34 -1.62 -4.93
CA SER A 10 4.87 -3.00 -4.90
C SER A 10 5.49 -3.73 -6.08
N VAL A 11 5.77 -5.02 -5.90
CA VAL A 11 6.20 -5.92 -6.99
C VAL A 11 5.03 -6.83 -7.37
N LYS A 12 4.85 -7.04 -8.67
CA LYS A 12 3.87 -7.93 -9.27
C LYS A 12 4.58 -9.16 -9.81
N LEU A 13 3.94 -10.31 -9.60
CA LEU A 13 4.40 -11.56 -10.16
C LEU A 13 4.05 -11.57 -11.64
N LEU A 14 5.06 -11.54 -12.49
CA LEU A 14 4.89 -11.61 -13.95
C LEU A 14 4.67 -13.04 -14.40
N GLU A 15 5.41 -13.97 -13.81
CA GLU A 15 5.40 -15.35 -14.25
C GLU A 15 5.66 -16.31 -13.10
N LYS A 16 4.99 -17.46 -13.14
CA LYS A 16 5.18 -18.56 -12.20
C LYS A 16 5.16 -19.87 -12.97
N VAL A 17 6.32 -20.52 -13.08
CA VAL A 17 6.49 -21.80 -13.77
C VAL A 17 6.82 -22.89 -12.76
N ARG A 18 6.21 -24.06 -12.94
CA ARG A 18 6.52 -25.27 -12.17
C ARG A 18 7.21 -26.29 -13.06
N GLU A 19 8.39 -26.73 -12.63
CA GLU A 19 9.17 -27.79 -13.28
C GLU A 19 9.31 -28.94 -12.25
N GLY A 20 8.44 -29.94 -12.37
CA GLY A 20 8.35 -31.03 -11.39
C GLY A 20 8.05 -30.53 -9.98
N SER A 21 8.99 -30.74 -9.05
CA SER A 21 8.91 -30.28 -7.66
C SER A 21 9.37 -28.83 -7.44
N LYS A 22 9.97 -28.17 -8.45
CA LYS A 22 10.51 -26.80 -8.34
C LYS A 22 9.53 -25.76 -8.87
N VAL A 23 9.47 -24.60 -8.21
CA VAL A 23 8.69 -23.44 -8.66
C VAL A 23 9.63 -22.26 -8.87
N LYS A 24 9.68 -21.74 -10.10
CA LYS A 24 10.39 -20.50 -10.45
C LYS A 24 9.37 -19.36 -10.56
N LYS A 25 9.72 -18.20 -10.02
CA LYS A 25 8.90 -16.98 -10.06
C LYS A 25 9.72 -15.85 -10.64
N ARG A 26 9.14 -15.09 -11.56
CA ARG A 26 9.71 -13.87 -12.11
C ARG A 26 8.80 -12.70 -11.74
N TYR A 27 9.41 -11.67 -11.15
CA TYR A 27 8.72 -10.46 -10.73
C TYR A 27 9.08 -9.30 -11.65
N ASP A 28 8.25 -8.26 -11.63
CA ASP A 28 8.55 -7.00 -12.28
C ASP A 28 9.50 -6.13 -11.44
N ASP A 29 9.88 -5.00 -12.02
CA ASP A 29 10.59 -3.97 -11.28
C ASP A 29 9.67 -3.32 -10.23
N PRO A 30 10.19 -2.99 -9.04
CA PRO A 30 9.41 -2.31 -8.02
C PRO A 30 8.92 -0.94 -8.52
N LYS A 31 7.60 -0.77 -8.55
CA LYS A 31 6.93 0.51 -8.86
C LYS A 31 5.82 0.77 -7.86
N THR A 32 5.46 2.02 -7.62
CA THR A 32 4.24 2.38 -6.90
C THR A 32 3.01 2.07 -7.78
N PRO A 33 1.83 1.84 -7.17
CA PRO A 33 0.59 1.80 -7.94
C PRO A 33 0.34 3.08 -8.76
N TYR A 34 0.70 4.25 -8.22
CA TYR A 34 0.61 5.53 -8.92
C TYR A 34 1.44 5.54 -10.22
N GLU A 35 2.72 5.16 -10.17
CA GLU A 35 3.58 5.11 -11.36
C GLU A 35 3.02 4.15 -12.42
N ARG A 36 2.50 2.99 -12.01
CA ARG A 36 1.87 2.04 -12.95
C ARG A 36 0.64 2.62 -13.65
N VAL A 37 -0.17 3.40 -12.93
CA VAL A 37 -1.35 4.04 -13.53
C VAL A 37 -0.92 5.12 -14.54
N LEU A 38 0.16 5.85 -14.26
CA LEU A 38 0.70 6.83 -15.19
C LEU A 38 1.29 6.20 -16.46
N GLU A 39 1.86 5.00 -16.34
CA GLU A 39 2.40 4.22 -17.46
C GLU A 39 1.32 3.51 -18.29
N CYS A 40 0.06 3.47 -17.83
CA CYS A 40 -1.03 2.84 -18.55
C CYS A 40 -1.40 3.65 -19.80
N ALA A 41 -1.25 3.04 -20.98
CA ALA A 41 -1.54 3.67 -22.27
C ALA A 41 -3.04 3.93 -22.47
N ASP A 42 -3.90 3.06 -21.93
CA ASP A 42 -5.37 3.12 -22.11
C ASP A 42 -6.06 4.14 -21.19
N LEU A 43 -5.31 4.86 -20.35
CA LEU A 43 -5.86 5.82 -19.40
C LEU A 43 -5.89 7.23 -20.00
N ASP A 44 -7.02 7.91 -19.85
CA ASP A 44 -7.18 9.31 -20.25
C ASP A 44 -6.13 10.22 -19.58
N GLU A 45 -5.51 11.08 -20.38
CA GLU A 45 -4.52 12.06 -19.97
C GLU A 45 -5.07 13.06 -18.93
N GLU A 46 -6.38 13.35 -18.95
CA GLU A 46 -7.01 14.16 -17.90
C GLU A 46 -6.93 13.47 -16.54
N VAL A 47 -7.13 12.14 -16.50
CA VAL A 47 -7.00 11.37 -15.26
C VAL A 47 -5.55 11.38 -14.78
N LYS A 48 -4.57 11.18 -15.68
CA LYS A 48 -3.15 11.26 -15.34
C LYS A 48 -2.76 12.62 -14.77
N ARG A 49 -3.26 13.71 -15.36
CA ARG A 49 -3.03 15.09 -14.88
C ARG A 49 -3.58 15.28 -13.47
N ARG A 50 -4.79 14.80 -13.19
CA ARG A 50 -5.40 14.86 -11.86
C ARG A 50 -4.59 14.10 -10.80
N LEU A 51 -4.10 12.92 -11.15
CA LEU A 51 -3.26 12.11 -10.25
C LEU A 51 -1.92 12.80 -9.95
N LYS A 52 -1.32 13.47 -10.93
CA LYS A 52 -0.10 14.27 -10.74
C LYS A 52 -0.34 15.45 -9.79
N GLN A 53 -1.44 16.18 -9.99
CA GLN A 53 -1.84 17.28 -9.10
C GLN A 53 -2.11 16.80 -7.67
N GLU A 54 -2.78 15.65 -7.51
CA GLU A 54 -2.97 15.04 -6.19
C GLU A 54 -1.61 14.73 -5.56
N TYR A 55 -0.71 14.06 -6.30
CA TYR A 55 0.62 13.71 -5.83
C TYR A 55 1.44 14.91 -5.34
N GLU A 56 1.44 16.02 -6.09
CA GLU A 56 2.13 17.26 -5.72
C GLU A 56 1.62 17.86 -4.40
N GLY A 57 0.33 17.67 -4.10
CA GLY A 57 -0.28 18.12 -2.85
C GLY A 57 -0.06 17.20 -1.65
N LEU A 58 0.52 16.00 -1.83
CA LEU A 58 0.69 15.04 -0.73
C LEU A 58 2.01 15.23 0.02
N ASN A 59 1.91 15.26 1.35
CA ASN A 59 3.08 15.18 2.23
C ASN A 59 3.26 13.74 2.76
N PRO A 60 4.27 12.98 2.29
CA PRO A 60 4.46 11.59 2.70
C PRO A 60 4.74 11.43 4.20
N ALA A 61 5.47 12.37 4.80
CA ALA A 61 5.78 12.32 6.23
C ALA A 61 4.53 12.56 7.09
N GLU A 62 3.69 13.50 6.70
CA GLU A 62 2.41 13.76 7.39
C GLU A 62 1.47 12.56 7.29
N LEU A 63 1.29 12.01 6.09
CA LEU A 63 0.48 10.82 5.88
C LEU A 63 0.95 9.65 6.74
N ARG A 64 2.27 9.44 6.82
CA ARG A 64 2.86 8.39 7.66
C ARG A 64 2.61 8.62 9.15
N ARG A 65 2.81 9.85 9.66
CA ARG A 65 2.52 10.19 11.06
C ARG A 65 1.06 9.93 11.42
N ARG A 66 0.14 10.34 10.55
CA ARG A 66 -1.30 10.11 10.75
C ARG A 66 -1.63 8.61 10.79
N LEU A 67 -1.04 7.81 9.89
CA LEU A 67 -1.23 6.36 9.89
C LEU A 67 -0.75 5.71 11.19
N LEU A 68 0.46 6.05 11.65
CA LEU A 68 1.03 5.50 12.88
C LEU A 68 0.16 5.85 14.10
N LYS A 69 -0.31 7.11 14.20
CA LYS A 69 -1.20 7.53 15.29
C LYS A 69 -2.53 6.75 15.31
N LEU A 70 -3.09 6.46 14.14
CA LEU A 70 -4.32 5.66 14.04
C LEU A 70 -4.06 4.20 14.43
N GLN A 71 -2.92 3.63 14.02
CA GLN A 71 -2.53 2.27 14.40
C GLN A 71 -2.34 2.14 15.90
N GLU A 72 -1.65 3.10 16.53
CA GLU A 72 -1.46 3.14 17.97
C GLU A 72 -2.81 3.17 18.71
N LYS A 73 -3.73 4.06 18.32
CA LYS A 73 -5.08 4.12 18.90
C LYS A 73 -5.85 2.81 18.73
N LEU A 74 -5.73 2.13 17.59
CA LEU A 74 -6.37 0.84 17.37
C LEU A 74 -5.79 -0.24 18.30
N ILE A 75 -4.47 -0.25 18.49
CA ILE A 75 -3.79 -1.18 19.39
C ILE A 75 -4.21 -0.93 20.84
N GLU A 76 -4.26 0.32 21.28
CA GLU A 76 -4.74 0.69 22.61
C GLU A 76 -6.17 0.17 22.87
N LEU A 77 -7.09 0.42 21.93
CA LEU A 77 -8.48 -0.04 22.05
C LEU A 77 -8.58 -1.57 22.10
N ALA A 78 -7.82 -2.27 21.25
CA ALA A 78 -7.82 -3.72 21.20
C ALA A 78 -7.23 -4.35 22.48
N THR A 79 -6.16 -3.77 23.02
CA THR A 79 -5.48 -4.26 24.23
C THR A 79 -6.25 -3.92 25.51
N ALA A 80 -6.86 -2.73 25.61
CA ALA A 80 -7.73 -2.37 26.71
C ALA A 80 -8.97 -3.28 26.80
N SER A 81 -9.55 -3.63 25.64
CA SER A 81 -10.67 -4.58 25.57
C SER A 81 -10.25 -6.01 25.97
N ARG A 82 -9.03 -6.44 25.61
CA ARG A 82 -8.48 -7.75 25.98
C ARG A 82 -8.18 -7.86 27.48
N ARG A 83 -7.74 -6.77 28.13
CA ARG A 83 -7.54 -6.72 29.60
C ARG A 83 -8.86 -6.85 30.37
N LYS A 84 -9.96 -6.28 29.86
CA LYS A 84 -11.30 -6.42 30.50
C LYS A 84 -11.84 -7.86 30.47
N ILE A 85 -11.55 -8.62 29.42
CA ILE A 85 -12.00 -10.02 29.29
C ILE A 85 -11.28 -10.93 30.30
N HIS A 86 -9.98 -10.70 30.54
CA HIS A 86 -9.19 -11.50 31.50
C HIS A 86 -9.34 -11.07 32.96
N ALA A 87 -9.85 -9.87 33.25
CA ALA A 87 -10.11 -9.41 34.62
C ALA A 87 -11.48 -9.83 35.17
N LEU A 88 -12.30 -10.52 34.37
CA LEU A 88 -13.65 -11.01 34.71
C LEU A 88 -13.71 -12.56 34.74
N GLY A 89 -12.56 -13.24 34.68
CA GLY A 89 -12.42 -14.69 34.76
C GLY A 89 -11.65 -15.12 35.99
#